data_AF-S8EY51-F1
#
_entry.id   AF-S8EY51-F1
#
_cell.length_a   1.000
_cell.length_b   1.000
_cell.length_c   1.000
_cell.angle_alpha   90.00
_cell.angle_beta   90.00
_cell.angle_gamma   90.00
#
_symmetry.space_group_name_H-M   'P 1'
#
loop_
_entity.id
_entity.type
_entity.pdbx_description
1 polymer ?
#
loop_
_entity_poly.entity_id
_entity_poly.type
_entity_poly.pdbx_seq_one_letter_code
_entity_poly.pdbx_strand_id
1 'polypeptide(L)'
;MSAQPSEQSTSGPRFRPYASPNHHVTKGRYITSNDPRGYIPVYEYPLNGQWIMLDMDDGYVLWTGIWKALGNNKADIVKIVDSQPDLAPRLRRVRGGYLKIQGTWMPYEIALRLARRVAWPIRHDLVPLFG
;
A
#
# COMPACT_ATOMS: atom_id res chain seq x y z
N MET A 1 18.87 0.60 44.38
CA MET A 1 17.64 0.17 43.69
C MET A 1 17.23 1.29 42.77
N SER A 2 17.61 1.21 41.49
CA SER A 2 17.30 2.25 40.50
C SER A 2 16.22 1.72 39.57
N ALA A 3 15.03 2.33 39.63
CA ALA A 3 13.91 2.01 38.75
C ALA A 3 14.24 2.49 37.33
N GLN A 4 14.19 1.57 36.36
CA GLN A 4 14.22 1.93 34.94
C GLN A 4 12.86 2.52 34.54
N PRO A 5 12.81 3.56 33.70
CA PRO A 5 11.55 4.05 33.16
C PRO A 5 11.00 3.03 32.17
N SER A 6 9.75 2.64 32.37
CA SER A 6 8.98 1.81 31.44
C SER A 6 8.80 2.53 30.11
N GLU A 7 9.39 2.01 29.03
CA GLU A 7 9.06 2.40 27.67
C GLU A 7 7.58 2.13 27.42
N GLN A 8 6.82 3.18 27.14
CA GLN A 8 5.44 3.06 26.70
C GLN A 8 5.43 2.40 25.33
N SER A 9 5.09 1.11 25.29
CA SER A 9 4.78 0.41 24.06
C SER A 9 3.62 1.12 23.35
N THR A 10 3.90 1.82 22.27
CA THR A 10 2.89 2.39 21.36
C THR A 10 2.19 1.24 20.63
N SER A 11 1.32 0.50 21.32
CA SER A 11 0.60 -0.66 20.79
C SER A 11 -0.62 -0.22 19.97
N GLY A 12 -0.36 0.55 18.91
CA GLY A 12 -1.30 0.74 17.81
C GLY A 12 -0.99 -0.26 16.68
N PRO A 13 -1.98 -0.64 15.85
CA PRO A 13 -1.74 -1.31 14.57
C PRO A 13 -0.62 -0.61 13.80
N ARG A 14 0.41 -1.36 13.42
CA ARG A 14 1.63 -0.84 12.75
C ARG A 14 1.31 -0.06 11.47
N PHE A 15 0.23 -0.42 10.79
CA PHE A 15 -0.16 0.13 9.49
C PHE A 15 -1.40 1.01 9.64
N ARG A 16 -1.19 2.26 10.04
CA ARG A 16 -2.23 3.29 10.10
C ARG A 16 -1.87 4.46 9.18
N PRO A 17 -2.86 5.06 8.50
CA PRO A 17 -2.58 6.22 7.68
C PRO A 17 -2.10 7.40 8.52
N TYR A 18 -1.15 8.17 7.97
CA TYR A 18 -0.77 9.44 8.56
C TYR A 18 -1.85 10.50 8.29
N ALA A 19 -2.03 11.40 9.24
CA ALA A 19 -2.95 12.52 9.07
C ALA A 19 -2.46 13.41 7.92
N SER A 20 -3.38 13.77 7.02
CA SER A 20 -3.11 14.72 5.95
C SER A 20 -4.32 15.61 5.76
N PRO A 21 -4.16 16.95 5.73
CA PRO A 21 -5.29 17.87 5.57
C PRO A 21 -5.95 17.77 4.18
N ASN A 22 -5.22 17.24 3.19
CA ASN A 22 -5.65 17.21 1.80
C ASN A 22 -6.30 15.88 1.40
N HIS A 23 -6.34 14.89 2.30
CA HIS A 23 -6.80 13.54 1.97
C HIS A 23 -7.92 13.08 2.89
N HIS A 24 -9.04 12.70 2.26
CA HIS A 24 -10.12 12.01 2.96
C HIS A 24 -9.93 10.50 2.82
N VAL A 25 -9.31 9.88 3.82
CA VAL A 25 -9.09 8.44 3.86
C VAL A 25 -10.31 7.73 4.44
N THR A 26 -10.89 6.81 3.68
CA THR A 26 -12.00 5.96 4.11
C THR A 26 -11.52 4.55 4.39
N LYS A 27 -12.37 3.74 5.04
CA LYS A 27 -12.16 2.31 5.24
C LYS A 27 -13.05 1.52 4.31
N GLY A 28 -12.50 0.45 3.75
CA GLY A 28 -13.23 -0.52 2.93
C GLY A 28 -12.88 -1.95 3.34
N ARG A 29 -13.74 -2.91 2.96
CA ARG A 29 -13.46 -4.34 3.08
C ARG A 29 -13.96 -5.03 1.82
N TYR A 30 -13.05 -5.66 1.09
CA TYR A 30 -13.35 -6.26 -0.21
C TYR A 30 -13.17 -7.76 -0.19
N ILE A 31 -14.22 -8.50 -0.56
CA ILE A 31 -14.17 -9.97 -0.65
C ILE A 31 -13.33 -10.39 -1.86
N THR A 32 -12.46 -11.39 -1.67
CA THR A 32 -11.62 -11.93 -2.74
C THR A 32 -11.16 -13.34 -2.40
N SER A 33 -11.14 -14.23 -3.38
CA SER A 33 -10.55 -15.58 -3.26
C SER A 33 -9.03 -15.59 -3.46
N ASN A 34 -8.43 -14.47 -3.87
CA ASN A 34 -6.98 -14.36 -4.10
C ASN A 34 -6.17 -14.10 -2.82
N ASP A 35 -6.84 -13.92 -1.68
CA ASP A 35 -6.21 -13.74 -0.38
C ASP A 35 -6.69 -14.86 0.56
N PRO A 36 -5.81 -15.54 1.32
CA PRO A 36 -6.19 -16.63 2.23
C PRO A 36 -7.23 -16.22 3.27
N ARG A 37 -7.32 -14.92 3.61
CA ARG A 37 -8.33 -14.40 4.55
C ARG A 37 -9.74 -14.39 3.95
N GLY A 38 -9.87 -14.50 2.62
CA GLY A 38 -11.14 -14.35 1.90
C GLY A 38 -11.59 -12.89 1.71
N TYR A 39 -10.83 -11.93 2.23
CA TYR A 39 -11.09 -10.50 2.11
C TYR A 39 -9.81 -9.69 2.27
N ILE A 40 -9.84 -8.44 1.81
CA ILE A 40 -8.80 -7.43 2.02
C ILE A 40 -9.44 -6.22 2.69
N PRO A 41 -9.15 -5.94 3.96
CA PRO A 41 -9.52 -4.69 4.61
C PRO A 41 -8.54 -3.59 4.17
N VAL A 42 -9.04 -2.44 3.71
CA VAL A 42 -8.19 -1.33 3.26
C VAL A 42 -8.51 -0.01 3.95
N TYR A 43 -7.46 0.80 4.12
CA TYR A 43 -7.57 2.26 4.06
C TYR A 43 -7.45 2.69 2.60
N GLU A 44 -8.30 3.59 2.14
CA GLU A 44 -8.32 4.00 0.75
C GLU A 44 -8.65 5.47 0.53
N TYR A 45 -8.14 6.03 -0.56
CA TYR A 45 -8.52 7.36 -1.07
C TYR A 45 -8.28 7.44 -2.58
N PRO A 46 -9.04 8.30 -3.29
CA PRO A 46 -8.82 8.54 -4.70
C PRO A 46 -7.62 9.49 -4.93
N LEU A 47 -6.84 9.23 -5.98
CA LEU A 47 -5.77 10.10 -6.46
C LEU A 47 -5.63 9.94 -7.98
N ASN A 48 -5.71 11.04 -8.73
CA ASN A 48 -5.57 11.06 -10.20
C ASN A 48 -6.41 9.98 -10.93
N GLY A 49 -7.67 9.79 -10.49
CA GLY A 49 -8.58 8.78 -11.05
C GLY A 49 -8.22 7.32 -10.71
N GLN A 50 -7.27 7.10 -9.81
CA GLN A 50 -6.88 5.78 -9.29
C GLN A 50 -7.20 5.69 -7.80
N TRP A 51 -7.26 4.46 -7.31
CA TRP A 51 -7.42 4.18 -5.88
C TRP A 51 -6.07 3.84 -5.27
N ILE A 52 -5.73 4.58 -4.21
CA ILE A 52 -4.58 4.29 -3.37
C ILE A 52 -5.08 3.50 -2.18
N MET A 53 -4.45 2.37 -1.89
CA MET A 53 -4.90 1.46 -0.83
C MET A 53 -3.75 0.95 0.01
N LEU A 54 -4.01 0.85 1.31
CA LEU A 54 -3.16 0.21 2.31
C LEU A 54 -3.98 -0.87 3.01
N ASP A 55 -3.53 -2.11 2.98
CA ASP A 55 -4.13 -3.21 3.72
C ASP A 55 -3.99 -2.95 5.23
N MET A 56 -5.10 -3.05 5.94
CA MET A 56 -5.16 -2.73 7.37
C MET A 56 -4.48 -3.78 8.25
N ASP A 57 -4.39 -5.04 7.80
CA ASP A 57 -3.87 -6.13 8.65
C ASP A 57 -2.38 -6.36 8.43
N ASP A 58 -1.94 -6.40 7.16
CA ASP A 58 -0.56 -6.79 6.79
C ASP A 58 0.30 -5.65 6.21
N GLY A 59 -0.30 -4.47 5.99
CA GLY A 59 0.39 -3.29 5.50
C GLY A 59 0.79 -3.33 4.02
N TYR A 60 0.29 -4.29 3.26
CA TYR A 60 0.53 -4.29 1.82
C TYR A 60 -0.12 -3.07 1.16
N VAL A 61 0.61 -2.44 0.25
CA VAL A 61 0.17 -1.27 -0.51
C VAL A 61 -0.20 -1.69 -1.93
N LEU A 62 -1.32 -1.20 -2.45
CA LEU A 62 -1.69 -1.37 -3.86
C LEU A 62 -0.76 -0.53 -4.75
N TRP A 63 0.39 -1.10 -5.10
CA TRP A 63 1.43 -0.44 -5.89
C TRP A 63 0.94 -0.05 -7.29
N THR A 64 0.09 -0.88 -7.91
CA THR A 64 -0.50 -0.55 -9.21
C THR A 64 -1.34 0.73 -9.18
N GLY A 65 -2.00 1.05 -8.06
CA GLY A 65 -2.74 2.30 -7.89
C GLY A 65 -1.81 3.52 -7.97
N ILE A 66 -0.73 3.50 -7.19
CA ILE A 66 0.31 4.55 -7.18
C ILE A 66 0.94 4.69 -8.57
N TRP A 67 1.30 3.58 -9.20
CA TRP A 67 1.96 3.58 -10.51
C TRP A 67 1.09 4.20 -11.61
N LYS A 68 -0.22 3.87 -11.61
CA LYS A 68 -1.16 4.47 -12.55
C LYS A 68 -1.48 5.93 -12.21
N ALA A 69 -1.46 6.32 -10.92
CA ALA A 69 -1.65 7.71 -10.51
C ALA A 69 -0.51 8.63 -10.98
N LEU A 70 0.68 8.05 -11.21
CA LEU A 70 1.81 8.71 -11.88
C LEU A 70 1.66 8.81 -13.41
N GLY A 71 0.59 8.28 -13.99
CA GLY A 71 0.37 8.24 -15.44
C GLY A 71 1.07 7.08 -16.17
N ASN A 72 1.73 6.17 -15.44
CA ASN A 72 2.44 5.05 -16.05
C ASN A 72 1.50 3.90 -16.44
N ASN A 73 1.92 3.10 -17.43
CA ASN A 73 1.17 1.91 -17.83
C ASN A 73 1.43 0.74 -16.86
N LYS A 74 0.39 -0.02 -16.54
CA LYS A 74 0.47 -1.23 -15.71
C LYS A 74 1.46 -2.26 -16.27
N ALA A 75 1.62 -2.33 -17.60
CA ALA A 75 2.55 -3.26 -18.25
C ALA A 75 4.01 -3.08 -17.78
N ASP A 76 4.40 -1.87 -17.38
CA ASP A 76 5.77 -1.60 -16.93
C ASP A 76 6.06 -2.17 -15.53
N ILE A 77 5.03 -2.33 -14.70
CA ILE A 77 5.17 -3.02 -13.41
C ILE A 77 5.60 -4.46 -13.63
N VAL A 78 5.03 -5.14 -14.63
CA VAL A 78 5.37 -6.55 -14.94
C VAL A 78 6.86 -6.66 -15.27
N LYS A 79 7.37 -5.78 -16.14
CA LYS A 79 8.80 -5.73 -16.50
C LYS A 79 9.71 -5.48 -15.30
N ILE A 80 9.30 -4.59 -14.38
CA ILE A 80 10.07 -4.30 -13.16
C ILE A 80 10.12 -5.53 -12.25
N VAL A 81 9.01 -6.25 -12.11
CA VAL A 81 8.98 -7.46 -11.28
C VAL A 81 9.78 -8.60 -11.91
N ASP A 82 9.69 -8.76 -13.22
CA ASP A 82 10.41 -9.82 -13.94
C ASP A 82 11.93 -9.58 -13.95
N SER A 83 12.37 -8.33 -13.88
CA SER A 83 13.80 -7.99 -13.73
C SER A 83 14.34 -8.15 -12.30
N GLN A 84 13.47 -8.44 -11.32
CA GLN A 84 13.84 -8.63 -9.91
C GLN A 84 13.21 -9.91 -9.36
N PRO A 85 13.79 -11.10 -9.64
CA PRO A 85 13.21 -12.37 -9.23
C PRO A 85 13.03 -12.50 -7.71
N ASP A 86 13.90 -11.88 -6.90
CA ASP A 86 13.78 -11.88 -5.43
C ASP A 86 12.58 -11.09 -4.92
N LEU A 87 12.05 -10.16 -5.73
CA LEU A 87 10.89 -9.37 -5.39
C LEU A 87 9.60 -10.17 -5.63
N ALA A 88 9.54 -10.96 -6.70
CA ALA A 88 8.31 -11.62 -7.15
C ALA A 88 7.62 -12.49 -6.07
N PRO A 89 8.32 -13.30 -5.26
CA PRO A 89 7.70 -14.09 -4.18
C PRO A 89 7.06 -13.26 -3.07
N ARG A 90 7.48 -12.00 -2.93
CA ARG A 90 7.00 -11.11 -1.84
C ARG A 90 5.75 -10.32 -2.25
N LEU A 91 5.38 -10.34 -3.54
CA LEU A 91 4.27 -9.59 -4.08
C LEU A 91 2.98 -10.40 -4.03
N ARG A 92 1.90 -9.77 -3.58
CA ARG A 92 0.55 -10.33 -3.67
C ARG A 92 -0.09 -9.85 -4.97
N ARG A 93 -0.46 -10.77 -5.85
CA ARG A 93 -1.13 -10.46 -7.13
C ARG A 93 -2.61 -10.76 -7.01
N VAL A 94 -3.45 -9.73 -6.91
CA VAL A 94 -4.91 -9.87 -6.89
C VAL A 94 -5.43 -9.77 -8.32
N ARG A 95 -6.06 -10.85 -8.81
CA ARG A 95 -6.59 -10.96 -10.19
C ARG A 95 -8.02 -11.49 -10.18
N GLY A 96 -8.88 -11.00 -11.08
CA GLY A 96 -10.29 -11.38 -11.07
C GLY A 96 -11.05 -10.82 -9.86
N GLY A 97 -12.38 -10.97 -9.86
CA GLY A 97 -13.24 -10.36 -8.85
C GLY A 97 -13.31 -8.83 -8.97
N TYR A 98 -13.47 -8.13 -7.83
CA TYR A 98 -13.75 -6.69 -7.81
C TYR A 98 -12.57 -5.85 -8.34
N LEU A 99 -12.81 -5.08 -9.40
CA LEU A 99 -11.75 -4.39 -10.17
C LEU A 99 -10.91 -3.41 -9.33
N LYS A 100 -11.52 -2.78 -8.32
CA LYS A 100 -10.89 -1.72 -7.52
C LYS A 100 -9.63 -2.20 -6.77
N ILE A 101 -9.61 -3.44 -6.31
CA ILE A 101 -8.51 -4.04 -5.54
C ILE A 101 -7.51 -4.83 -6.39
N GLN A 102 -7.74 -4.92 -7.70
CA GLN A 102 -6.89 -5.73 -8.58
C GLN A 102 -5.54 -5.05 -8.83
N GLY A 103 -4.49 -5.86 -8.90
CA GLY A 103 -3.14 -5.39 -9.20
C GLY A 103 -2.07 -6.05 -8.35
N THR A 104 -0.89 -5.42 -8.39
CA THR A 104 0.26 -5.82 -7.60
C THR A 104 0.20 -5.09 -6.26
N TRP A 105 0.08 -5.87 -5.19
CA TRP A 105 0.21 -5.43 -3.82
C TRP A 105 1.63 -5.73 -3.33
N MET A 106 2.24 -4.75 -2.68
CA MET A 106 3.64 -4.78 -2.29
C MET A 106 3.80 -4.54 -0.78
N PRO A 107 4.71 -5.24 -0.09
CA PRO A 107 4.99 -4.97 1.33
C PRO A 107 5.33 -3.50 1.57
N TYR A 108 4.81 -2.93 2.66
CA TYR A 108 4.98 -1.52 3.03
C TYR A 108 6.39 -0.98 2.82
N GLU A 109 7.39 -1.66 3.41
CA GLU A 109 8.79 -1.22 3.38
C GLU A 109 9.37 -1.17 1.97
N ILE A 110 8.93 -2.05 1.08
CA ILE A 110 9.37 -2.04 -0.32
C ILE A 110 8.66 -0.91 -1.07
N ALA A 111 7.35 -0.77 -0.87
CA ALA A 111 6.55 0.28 -1.49
C ALA A 111 7.08 1.67 -1.12
N LEU A 112 7.41 1.90 0.15
CA LEU A 112 8.04 3.13 0.64
C LEU A 112 9.38 3.42 -0.05
N ARG A 113 10.27 2.42 -0.11
CA ARG A 113 11.59 2.57 -0.75
C ARG A 113 11.48 2.88 -2.23
N LEU A 114 10.55 2.25 -2.94
CA LEU A 114 10.31 2.53 -4.35
C LEU A 114 9.65 3.89 -4.56
N ALA A 115 8.64 4.25 -3.75
CA ALA A 115 7.96 5.54 -3.84
C ALA A 115 8.94 6.72 -3.72
N ARG A 116 9.93 6.62 -2.81
CA ARG A 116 11.00 7.62 -2.67
C ARG A 116 11.83 7.83 -3.94
N ARG A 117 11.91 6.82 -4.82
CA ARG A 117 12.68 6.88 -6.07
C ARG A 117 11.85 7.33 -7.25
N VAL A 118 10.61 6.86 -7.35
CA VAL A 118 9.81 6.98 -8.58
C VAL A 118 8.55 7.84 -8.43
N ALA A 119 8.09 8.08 -7.21
CA ALA A 119 6.82 8.77 -6.93
C ALA A 119 7.02 10.22 -6.44
N TRP A 120 8.16 10.84 -6.75
CA TRP A 120 8.41 12.25 -6.44
C TRP A 120 7.29 13.20 -6.90
N PRO A 121 6.68 13.05 -8.09
CA PRO A 121 5.62 13.95 -8.55
C PRO A 121 4.37 13.99 -7.67
N ILE A 122 4.03 12.88 -7.00
CA ILE A 122 2.83 12.74 -6.14
C ILE A 122 3.21 12.53 -4.66
N ARG A 123 4.45 12.86 -4.27
CA ARG A 123 5.00 12.53 -2.94
C ARG A 123 4.14 13.06 -1.78
N HIS A 124 3.55 14.25 -1.93
CA HIS A 124 2.69 14.85 -0.92
C HIS A 124 1.31 14.16 -0.86
N ASP A 125 0.89 13.56 -1.97
CA ASP A 125 -0.34 12.79 -2.05
C ASP A 125 -0.21 11.39 -1.44
N LEU A 126 1.02 10.95 -1.17
CA LEU A 126 1.32 9.67 -0.54
C LEU A 126 1.61 9.77 0.96
N VAL A 127 1.53 10.98 1.54
CA VAL A 127 1.63 11.21 2.99
C VAL A 127 0.72 10.27 3.78
N PRO A 128 -0.57 10.06 3.43
CA PRO A 128 -1.41 9.14 4.18
C PRO A 128 -0.84 7.73 4.27
N LEU A 129 -0.08 7.24 3.29
CA LEU A 129 0.56 5.91 3.36
C LEU A 129 1.89 5.97 4.10
N PHE A 130 2.72 6.97 3.81
CA PHE A 130 4.16 6.89 4.04
C PHE A 130 4.73 7.89 5.06
N GLY A 131 3.96 8.90 5.46
CA GLY A 131 4.42 9.98 6.33
C GLY A 131 5.08 11.09 5.54
#